data_AF-A0A2X2VHZ9-F1
#
_entry.id   AF-A0A2X2VHZ9-F1
#
_cell.length_a   1.000
_cell.length_b   1.000
_cell.length_c   1.000
_cell.angle_alpha   90.00
_cell.angle_beta   90.00
_cell.angle_gamma   90.00
#
_symmetry.space_group_name_H-M   'P 1'
#
loop_
_entity.id
_entity.type
_entity.pdbx_description
1 polymer ?
#
loop_
_entity_poly.entity_id
_entity_poly.type
_entity_poly.pdbx_seq_one_letter_code
_entity_poly.pdbx_strand_id
1 'polypeptide(L)'
;MKKAKNALLFSLTLVLLLQIVGCHPKDKFEWNAAWSAPKFYGNGGPFVEFFYQGKSIAGASASIGADPGWGTTSGSYAGGDIFKPVPDSISVKWICAIDGYRYEGGSRLPQDKMLSLFRNGWNSKGEKENYTQIIAGFAPGGNVTVWVSGQGNNKEIINFKAKNKEFGKKVKRQKRLKKRFFLQKNLLIQKLTYIVICMVYLIQFGKKEKKHTNMI
;
A
#
# COMPACT_ATOMS: atom_id res chain seq x y z
N MET A 1 20.80 50.31 -43.85
CA MET A 1 19.84 50.47 -42.72
C MET A 1 18.88 49.28 -42.51
N LYS A 2 18.33 48.62 -43.54
CA LYS A 2 17.41 47.47 -43.39
C LYS A 2 18.00 46.25 -42.67
N LYS A 3 19.26 45.88 -42.95
CA LYS A 3 19.96 44.75 -42.29
C LYS A 3 20.06 44.90 -40.76
N ALA A 4 20.38 46.10 -40.28
CA ALA A 4 20.49 46.39 -38.85
C ALA A 4 19.14 46.27 -38.13
N LYS A 5 18.04 46.74 -38.76
CA LYS A 5 16.68 46.61 -38.21
C LYS A 5 16.24 45.13 -38.13
N ASN A 6 16.53 44.34 -39.16
CA ASN A 6 16.20 42.91 -39.17
C ASN A 6 17.01 42.11 -38.14
N ALA A 7 18.29 42.44 -37.94
CA ALA A 7 19.10 41.83 -36.89
C ALA A 7 18.60 42.20 -35.48
N LEU A 8 18.17 43.46 -35.28
CA LEU A 8 17.58 43.90 -34.02
C LEU A 8 16.24 43.20 -33.75
N LEU A 9 15.39 43.05 -34.77
CA LEU A 9 14.13 42.30 -34.70
C LEU A 9 14.36 40.83 -34.35
N PHE A 10 15.34 40.18 -34.98
CA PHE A 10 15.67 38.78 -34.72
C PHE A 10 16.22 38.57 -33.30
N SER A 11 17.06 39.50 -32.82
CA SER A 11 17.58 39.52 -31.45
C SER A 11 16.45 39.70 -30.42
N LEU A 12 15.51 40.62 -30.67
CA LEU A 12 14.37 40.86 -29.79
C LEU A 12 13.44 39.64 -29.71
N THR A 13 13.21 38.95 -30.83
CA THR A 13 12.41 37.72 -30.86
C THR A 13 13.09 36.56 -30.15
N LEU A 14 14.42 36.45 -30.21
CA LEU A 14 15.17 35.40 -29.53
C LEU A 14 15.18 35.60 -28.00
N VAL A 15 15.28 36.85 -27.53
CA VAL A 15 15.16 37.20 -26.11
C VAL A 15 13.75 36.95 -25.58
N LEU A 16 12.72 37.20 -26.39
CA LEU A 16 11.32 36.92 -26.04
C LEU A 16 11.05 35.40 -25.96
N LEU A 17 11.66 34.60 -26.84
CA LEU A 17 11.57 33.13 -26.81
C LEU A 17 12.26 32.51 -25.58
N LEU A 18 13.34 33.12 -25.08
CA LEU A 18 14.04 32.66 -23.88
C LEU A 18 13.24 32.86 -22.58
N GLN A 19 12.32 33.84 -22.54
CA GLN A 19 11.47 34.12 -21.37
C GLN A 19 10.39 33.03 -21.15
N ILE A 20 10.03 32.28 -22.19
CA ILE A 20 8.94 31.29 -22.13
C ILE A 20 9.41 29.95 -21.54
N VAL A 21 10.72 29.67 -21.55
CA VAL A 21 11.30 28.40 -21.08
C VAL A 21 11.44 28.35 -19.55
N GLY A 22 11.37 29.50 -18.85
CA GLY A 22 11.64 29.59 -17.41
C GLY A 22 10.43 29.74 -16.48
N CYS A 23 9.20 29.78 -17.00
CA CYS A 23 8.02 30.01 -16.15
C CYS A 23 7.52 28.70 -15.52
N HIS A 24 8.25 28.18 -14.53
CA HIS A 24 7.69 27.17 -13.65
C HIS A 24 6.63 27.84 -12.76
N PRO A 25 5.37 27.36 -12.75
CA PRO A 25 4.36 27.91 -11.86
C PRO A 25 4.81 27.72 -10.40
N LYS A 26 4.89 28.83 -9.65
CA LYS A 26 5.50 28.95 -8.31
C LYS A 26 4.95 28.00 -7.24
N ASP A 27 3.83 27.32 -7.50
CA ASP A 27 3.15 26.43 -6.57
C ASP A 27 2.89 25.02 -7.12
N LYS A 28 3.58 24.63 -8.20
CA LYS A 28 3.58 23.24 -8.69
C LYS A 28 4.94 22.59 -8.49
N PHE A 29 4.91 21.30 -8.21
CA PHE A 29 6.10 20.51 -7.92
C PHE A 29 6.12 19.27 -8.80
N GLU A 30 7.32 18.80 -9.11
CA GLU A 30 7.50 17.52 -9.77
C GLU A 30 7.39 16.40 -8.72
N TRP A 31 6.31 15.63 -8.78
CA TRP A 31 6.14 14.47 -7.90
C TRP A 31 5.23 13.40 -8.50
N ASN A 32 5.44 12.16 -8.05
CA ASN A 32 4.69 10.99 -8.47
C ASN A 32 3.86 10.38 -7.33
N ALA A 33 2.66 9.92 -7.68
CA ALA A 33 1.84 9.12 -6.79
C ALA A 33 2.44 7.71 -6.70
N ALA A 34 2.40 7.13 -5.52
CA ALA A 34 2.80 5.75 -5.29
C ALA A 34 2.01 5.14 -4.15
N TRP A 35 2.11 3.82 -4.03
CA TRP A 35 1.55 3.09 -2.90
C TRP A 35 2.60 2.18 -2.27
N SER A 36 2.35 1.76 -1.02
CA SER A 36 3.22 0.83 -0.30
C SER A 36 2.40 -0.16 0.53
N ALA A 37 3.09 -1.16 1.06
CA ALA A 37 2.50 -2.22 1.86
C ALA A 37 3.58 -2.83 2.77
N PRO A 38 3.24 -3.30 3.98
CA PRO A 38 4.20 -4.03 4.82
C PRO A 38 4.81 -5.22 4.08
N LYS A 39 6.03 -5.60 4.42
CA LYS A 39 6.64 -6.81 3.86
C LYS A 39 5.79 -8.03 4.18
N PHE A 40 5.68 -8.97 3.25
CA PHE A 40 4.87 -10.18 3.36
C PHE A 40 3.35 -9.92 3.47
N TYR A 41 2.90 -8.71 3.11
CA TYR A 41 1.48 -8.35 3.09
C TYR A 41 0.87 -8.48 1.69
N GLY A 42 0.13 -9.58 1.49
CA GLY A 42 -0.70 -9.74 0.31
C GLY A 42 -1.79 -8.67 0.23
N ASN A 43 -1.78 -7.89 -0.83
CA ASN A 43 -2.84 -6.95 -1.18
C ASN A 43 -3.20 -7.10 -2.66
N GLY A 44 -4.44 -6.77 -3.02
CA GLY A 44 -4.96 -6.94 -4.38
C GLY A 44 -5.62 -5.66 -4.88
N GLY A 45 -5.36 -5.33 -6.15
CA GLY A 45 -5.90 -4.13 -6.79
C GLY A 45 -5.65 -2.83 -6.01
N PRO A 46 -4.42 -2.56 -5.53
CA PRO A 46 -4.13 -1.29 -4.86
C PRO A 46 -4.43 -0.12 -5.81
N PHE A 47 -5.11 0.88 -5.27
CA PHE A 47 -5.49 2.08 -5.99
C PHE A 47 -5.42 3.26 -5.02
N VAL A 48 -4.71 4.31 -5.43
CA VAL A 48 -4.65 5.60 -4.76
C VAL A 48 -4.88 6.71 -5.78
N GLU A 49 -5.67 7.70 -5.40
CA GLU A 49 -5.96 8.88 -6.19
C GLU A 49 -5.83 10.12 -5.29
N PHE A 50 -5.10 11.12 -5.77
CA PHE A 50 -4.85 12.38 -5.09
C PHE A 50 -5.59 13.51 -5.79
N PHE A 51 -6.17 14.41 -4.99
CA PHE A 51 -7.01 15.49 -5.48
C PHE A 51 -6.53 16.86 -4.99
N TYR A 52 -6.80 17.87 -5.80
CA TYR A 52 -6.65 19.28 -5.44
C TYR A 52 -7.90 20.03 -5.89
N GLN A 53 -8.56 20.70 -4.95
CA GLN A 53 -9.81 21.45 -5.16
C GLN A 53 -10.88 20.61 -5.88
N GLY A 54 -10.97 19.33 -5.51
CA GLY A 54 -11.95 18.38 -6.07
C GLY A 54 -11.59 17.79 -7.43
N LYS A 55 -10.45 18.17 -8.04
CA LYS A 55 -9.96 17.58 -9.30
C LYS A 55 -8.90 16.52 -9.01
N SER A 56 -8.98 15.37 -9.68
CA SER A 56 -7.90 14.39 -9.68
C SER A 56 -6.67 15.01 -10.37
N ILE A 57 -5.50 14.85 -9.73
CA ILE A 57 -4.24 15.41 -10.23
C ILE A 57 -3.14 14.36 -10.38
N ALA A 58 -3.23 13.25 -9.64
CA ALA A 58 -2.35 12.10 -9.79
C ALA A 58 -2.92 10.88 -9.10
N GLY A 59 -2.58 9.70 -9.61
CA GLY A 59 -2.98 8.45 -8.99
C GLY A 59 -1.98 7.35 -9.30
N ALA A 60 -1.99 6.32 -8.45
CA ALA A 60 -1.23 5.12 -8.66
C ALA A 60 -2.06 3.87 -8.45
N SER A 61 -1.85 2.88 -9.31
CA SER A 61 -2.60 1.63 -9.24
C SER A 61 -1.80 0.44 -9.77
N ALA A 62 -2.25 -0.75 -9.41
CA ALA A 62 -1.82 -2.00 -10.00
C ALA A 62 -2.96 -3.03 -9.93
N SER A 63 -2.97 -4.00 -10.85
CA SER A 63 -3.96 -5.10 -10.82
C SER A 63 -3.67 -6.07 -9.68
N ILE A 64 -2.39 -6.33 -9.40
CA ILE A 64 -1.90 -7.19 -8.33
C ILE A 64 -1.10 -6.31 -7.37
N GLY A 65 -1.23 -6.54 -6.07
CA GLY A 65 -0.42 -5.82 -5.10
C GLY A 65 1.01 -6.33 -5.01
N ALA A 66 1.82 -5.56 -4.30
CA ALA A 66 3.20 -5.88 -3.96
C ALA A 66 3.44 -5.49 -2.50
N ASP A 67 4.56 -5.92 -1.94
CA ASP A 67 4.91 -5.76 -0.53
C ASP A 67 6.33 -5.18 -0.38
N PRO A 68 6.60 -3.99 -0.95
CA PRO A 68 7.94 -3.38 -0.98
C PRO A 68 8.51 -3.05 0.42
N GLY A 69 7.64 -2.98 1.43
CA GLY A 69 7.96 -2.50 2.77
C GLY A 69 7.21 -1.21 3.09
N TRP A 70 7.04 -0.96 4.38
CA TRP A 70 6.24 0.15 4.88
C TRP A 70 6.87 1.50 4.53
N GLY A 71 6.18 2.31 3.73
CA GLY A 71 6.71 3.55 3.18
C GLY A 71 7.68 3.36 2.00
N THR A 72 7.96 2.13 1.58
CA THR A 72 8.76 1.86 0.38
C THR A 72 7.86 1.88 -0.85
N THR A 73 8.26 2.61 -1.88
CA THR A 73 7.43 2.87 -3.05
C THR A 73 7.18 1.63 -3.92
N SER A 74 5.96 1.53 -4.46
CA SER A 74 5.54 0.64 -5.53
C SER A 74 4.43 1.31 -6.35
N GLY A 75 4.17 0.79 -7.55
CA GLY A 75 3.15 1.28 -8.47
C GLY A 75 3.60 1.22 -9.92
N SER A 76 2.68 0.85 -10.82
CA SER A 76 2.96 0.68 -12.25
C SER A 76 2.35 1.79 -13.12
N TYR A 77 1.31 2.45 -12.61
CA TYR A 77 0.67 3.61 -13.23
C TYR A 77 0.93 4.83 -12.34
N ALA A 78 1.48 5.91 -12.89
CA ALA A 78 1.52 7.23 -12.26
C ALA A 78 0.88 8.21 -13.27
N GLY A 79 -0.39 8.54 -13.04
CA GLY A 79 -1.12 9.49 -13.91
C GLY A 79 -0.90 10.94 -13.50
N GLY A 80 -1.13 11.87 -14.44
CA GLY A 80 -1.13 13.32 -14.20
C GLY A 80 0.02 14.08 -14.86
N ASP A 81 0.00 15.41 -14.75
CA ASP A 81 1.05 16.29 -15.27
C ASP A 81 2.41 16.00 -14.62
N ILE A 82 3.54 16.42 -15.19
CA ILE A 82 4.84 16.30 -14.49
C ILE A 82 4.87 17.26 -13.30
N PHE A 83 4.56 18.54 -13.55
CA PHE A 83 4.43 19.58 -12.53
C PHE A 83 2.98 19.76 -12.13
N LYS A 84 2.65 19.41 -10.90
CA LYS A 84 1.27 19.45 -10.37
C LYS A 84 1.24 20.04 -8.95
N PRO A 85 0.11 20.62 -8.51
CA PRO A 85 0.00 21.14 -7.15
C PRO A 85 0.13 20.01 -6.12
N VAL A 86 0.43 20.37 -4.87
CA VAL A 86 0.39 19.44 -3.74
C VAL A 86 -1.07 19.14 -3.40
N PRO A 87 -1.49 17.88 -3.24
CA PRO A 87 -2.90 17.54 -3.03
C PRO A 87 -3.45 18.01 -1.69
N ASP A 88 -4.77 18.25 -1.63
CA ASP A 88 -5.52 18.56 -0.40
C ASP A 88 -6.29 17.35 0.15
N SER A 89 -6.41 16.29 -0.64
CA SER A 89 -7.16 15.09 -0.28
C SER A 89 -6.70 13.85 -1.06
N ILE A 90 -7.05 12.70 -0.50
CA ILE A 90 -6.70 11.38 -1.01
C ILE A 90 -7.92 10.46 -0.98
N SER A 91 -8.03 9.58 -1.98
CA SER A 91 -8.91 8.42 -2.00
C SER A 91 -8.08 7.16 -2.20
N VAL A 92 -8.43 6.09 -1.50
CA VAL A 92 -7.72 4.80 -1.55
C VAL A 92 -8.69 3.64 -1.62
N LYS A 93 -8.27 2.57 -2.30
CA LYS A 93 -9.00 1.31 -2.37
C LYS A 93 -8.03 0.15 -2.54
N TRP A 94 -8.25 -0.94 -1.79
CA TRP A 94 -7.50 -2.18 -1.98
C TRP A 94 -8.27 -3.38 -1.42
N ILE A 95 -7.83 -4.59 -1.77
CA ILE A 95 -8.28 -5.84 -1.15
C ILE A 95 -7.18 -6.33 -0.24
N CYS A 96 -7.51 -6.60 1.02
CA CYS A 96 -6.58 -7.16 2.00
C CYS A 96 -6.61 -8.69 1.90
N ALA A 97 -5.48 -9.34 1.60
CA ALA A 97 -5.44 -10.81 1.49
C ALA A 97 -5.53 -11.51 2.86
N ILE A 98 -5.23 -10.80 3.95
CA ILE A 98 -5.24 -11.36 5.32
C ILE A 98 -6.68 -11.58 5.82
N ASP A 99 -7.53 -10.56 5.68
CA ASP A 99 -8.92 -10.63 6.17
C ASP A 99 -9.96 -10.82 5.06
N GLY A 100 -9.56 -10.67 3.80
CA GLY A 100 -10.41 -10.81 2.61
C GLY A 100 -11.35 -9.62 2.37
N TYR A 101 -11.19 -8.51 3.08
CA TYR A 101 -12.03 -7.33 2.93
C TYR A 101 -11.52 -6.40 1.83
N ARG A 102 -12.47 -5.75 1.15
CA ARG A 102 -12.18 -4.58 0.33
C ARG A 102 -12.24 -3.36 1.24
N TYR A 103 -11.15 -2.62 1.30
CA TYR A 103 -11.10 -1.34 1.97
C TYR A 103 -11.25 -0.21 0.97
N GLU A 104 -11.98 0.82 1.36
CA GLU A 104 -12.18 2.03 0.58
C GLU A 104 -12.34 3.21 1.56
N GLY A 105 -11.69 4.33 1.25
CA GLY A 105 -11.75 5.50 2.11
C GLY A 105 -10.97 6.66 1.54
N GLY A 106 -11.04 7.78 2.24
CA GLY A 106 -10.31 8.99 1.89
C GLY A 106 -10.19 9.92 3.08
N SER A 107 -9.30 10.89 2.95
CA SER A 107 -9.07 11.90 3.99
C SER A 107 -8.64 13.21 3.35
N ARG A 108 -8.87 14.31 4.08
CA ARG A 108 -8.13 15.55 3.84
C ARG A 108 -6.67 15.32 4.23
N LEU A 109 -5.77 15.96 3.49
CA LEU A 109 -4.34 15.95 3.76
C LEU A 109 -3.93 17.32 4.33
N PRO A 110 -2.97 17.37 5.29
CA PRO A 110 -2.43 18.63 5.79
C PRO A 110 -1.52 19.26 4.72
N GLN A 111 -2.14 19.93 3.76
CA GLN A 111 -1.49 20.48 2.57
C GLN A 111 -0.36 21.44 2.91
N ASP A 112 -0.53 22.32 3.91
CA ASP A 112 0.51 23.28 4.33
C ASP A 112 1.78 22.59 4.79
N LYS A 113 1.65 21.50 5.55
CA LYS A 113 2.79 20.67 5.99
C LYS A 113 3.52 20.08 4.79
N MET A 114 2.79 19.56 3.81
CA MET A 114 3.37 18.98 2.60
C MET A 114 4.02 20.05 1.70
N LEU A 115 3.38 21.21 1.52
CA LEU A 115 3.93 22.34 0.77
C LEU A 115 5.26 22.80 1.36
N SER A 116 5.35 22.89 2.69
CA SER A 116 6.61 23.21 3.38
C SER A 116 7.71 22.19 3.05
N LEU A 117 7.39 20.89 3.07
CA LEU A 117 8.35 19.84 2.70
C LEU A 117 8.81 19.97 1.26
N PHE A 118 7.89 20.14 0.29
CA PHE A 118 8.24 20.27 -1.11
C PHE A 118 9.07 21.52 -1.43
N ARG A 119 8.79 22.66 -0.77
CA ARG A 119 9.57 23.90 -0.95
C ARG A 119 10.96 23.79 -0.33
N ASN A 120 11.04 23.26 0.89
CA ASN A 120 12.27 23.26 1.67
C ASN A 120 13.20 22.09 1.33
N GLY A 121 12.65 20.97 0.86
CA GLY A 121 13.42 19.74 0.68
C GLY A 121 14.00 19.22 2.00
N TRP A 122 15.10 18.48 1.93
CA TRP A 122 15.92 18.15 3.09
C TRP A 122 17.41 18.25 2.75
N ASN A 123 18.26 18.33 3.76
CA ASN A 123 19.71 18.30 3.56
C ASN A 123 20.20 16.84 3.63
N SER A 124 20.84 16.38 2.56
CA SER A 124 21.52 15.09 2.46
C SER A 124 23.02 15.35 2.29
N LYS A 125 23.81 15.12 3.35
CA LYS A 125 25.28 15.26 3.34
C LYS A 125 25.80 16.63 2.82
N GLY A 126 25.07 17.71 3.10
CA GLY A 126 25.41 19.06 2.69
C GLY A 126 24.67 19.54 1.43
N GLU A 127 24.03 18.65 0.69
CA GLU A 127 23.29 18.97 -0.53
C GLU A 127 21.78 19.03 -0.26
N LYS A 128 21.08 19.98 -0.89
CA LYS A 128 19.62 20.05 -0.81
C LYS A 128 19.02 19.01 -1.76
N GLU A 129 18.25 18.10 -1.20
CA GLU A 129 17.47 17.09 -1.92
C GLU A 129 15.98 17.42 -1.88
N ASN A 130 15.26 17.04 -2.93
CA ASN A 130 13.84 17.32 -3.09
C ASN A 130 12.98 16.08 -2.86
N TYR A 131 11.78 16.31 -2.31
CA TYR A 131 10.77 15.28 -2.26
C TYR A 131 10.13 15.12 -3.63
N THR A 132 9.97 13.88 -4.09
CA THR A 132 9.55 13.55 -5.46
C THR A 132 8.39 12.57 -5.49
N GLN A 133 7.90 12.11 -4.34
CA GLN A 133 6.81 11.14 -4.25
C GLN A 133 5.85 11.43 -3.10
N ILE A 134 4.58 11.06 -3.32
CA ILE A 134 3.59 10.94 -2.25
C ILE A 134 3.11 9.50 -2.24
N ILE A 135 3.37 8.81 -1.12
CA ILE A 135 3.18 7.36 -0.98
C ILE A 135 2.01 7.10 -0.04
N ALA A 136 1.04 6.29 -0.47
CA ALA A 136 -0.02 5.78 0.40
C ALA A 136 0.22 4.30 0.76
N GLY A 137 0.43 4.02 2.04
CA GLY A 137 0.64 2.67 2.56
C GLY A 137 -0.65 2.01 2.99
N PHE A 138 -0.85 0.77 2.58
CA PHE A 138 -2.02 -0.02 2.95
C PHE A 138 -1.64 -1.12 3.93
N ALA A 139 -2.31 -1.17 5.08
CA ALA A 139 -2.09 -2.18 6.10
C ALA A 139 -3.41 -2.88 6.51
N PRO A 140 -3.32 -4.10 7.10
CA PRO A 140 -4.48 -4.82 7.60
C PRO A 140 -5.35 -3.99 8.54
N GLY A 141 -6.65 -4.31 8.58
CA GLY A 141 -7.62 -3.59 9.41
C GLY A 141 -8.02 -2.21 8.87
N GLY A 142 -7.64 -1.89 7.63
CA GLY A 142 -7.99 -0.63 6.96
C GLY A 142 -7.06 0.53 7.30
N ASN A 143 -5.89 0.25 7.88
CA ASN A 143 -4.95 1.31 8.25
C ASN A 143 -4.25 1.86 7.00
N VAL A 144 -4.20 3.17 6.91
CA VAL A 144 -3.55 3.90 5.81
C VAL A 144 -2.60 4.93 6.39
N THR A 145 -1.38 4.96 5.87
CA THR A 145 -0.39 6.00 6.19
C THR A 145 0.04 6.69 4.92
N VAL A 146 0.15 8.01 4.96
CA VAL A 146 0.64 8.81 3.82
C VAL A 146 2.00 9.38 4.15
N TRP A 147 2.94 9.25 3.23
CA TRP A 147 4.26 9.88 3.30
C TRP A 147 4.49 10.81 2.13
N VAL A 148 5.28 11.85 2.39
CA VAL A 148 6.04 12.55 1.36
C VAL A 148 7.45 11.94 1.36
N SER A 149 7.93 11.53 0.19
CA SER A 149 9.14 10.73 0.04
C SER A 149 10.07 11.29 -1.03
N GLY A 150 11.37 11.13 -0.81
CA GLY A 150 12.43 11.32 -1.78
C GLY A 150 13.57 10.36 -1.47
N GLN A 151 14.77 10.56 -2.03
CA GLN A 151 15.90 9.61 -1.93
C GLN A 151 16.20 9.17 -0.49
N GLY A 152 15.64 8.02 -0.08
CA GLY A 152 15.82 7.45 1.27
C GLY A 152 15.19 8.23 2.43
N ASN A 153 14.45 9.32 2.17
CA ASN A 153 13.88 10.17 3.21
C ASN A 153 12.35 10.20 3.10
N ASN A 154 11.68 9.56 4.07
CA ASN A 154 10.24 9.50 4.14
C ASN A 154 9.75 10.31 5.34
N LYS A 155 8.83 11.26 5.10
CA LYS A 155 8.15 12.03 6.13
C LYS A 155 6.69 11.64 6.21
N GLU A 156 6.29 11.11 7.36
CA GLU A 156 4.90 10.77 7.62
C GLU A 156 4.04 12.03 7.72
N ILE A 157 2.94 12.02 6.98
CA ILE A 157 2.02 13.13 6.86
C ILE A 157 0.81 12.94 7.74
N ILE A 158 0.12 11.80 7.60
CA ILE A 158 -1.11 11.46 8.30
C ILE A 158 -1.33 9.94 8.33
N ASN A 159 -2.05 9.48 9.35
CA ASN A 159 -2.64 8.16 9.44
C ASN A 159 -4.16 8.28 9.45
N PHE A 160 -4.86 7.42 8.71
CA PHE A 160 -6.31 7.33 8.75
C PHE A 160 -6.79 5.90 8.50
N LYS A 161 -8.08 5.65 8.76
CA LYS A 161 -8.69 4.33 8.62
C LYS A 161 -9.70 4.29 7.48
N ALA A 162 -9.43 3.48 6.48
CA ALA A 162 -10.36 3.16 5.41
C ALA A 162 -11.46 2.22 5.93
N LYS A 163 -12.68 2.40 5.41
CA LYS A 163 -13.83 1.57 5.79
C LYS A 163 -13.79 0.27 5.01
N ASN A 164 -14.17 -0.83 5.65
CA ASN A 164 -14.36 -2.09 4.95
C ASN A 164 -15.73 -2.11 4.26
N LYS A 165 -15.75 -2.50 2.98
CA LYS A 165 -16.94 -2.99 2.31
C LYS A 165 -16.89 -4.52 2.39
N GLU A 166 -17.70 -5.11 3.27
CA GLU A 166 -17.80 -6.57 3.36
C GLU A 166 -18.27 -7.14 2.01
N PHE A 167 -17.54 -8.12 1.46
CA PHE A 167 -18.14 -9.12 0.57
C PHE A 167 -19.00 -10.07 1.42
N GLY A 168 -20.11 -9.54 1.98
CA GLY A 168 -20.81 -10.03 3.17
C GLY A 168 -21.32 -11.48 3.19
N LYS A 169 -21.28 -12.22 2.06
CA LYS A 169 -21.76 -13.62 2.00
C LYS A 169 -20.64 -14.65 1.81
N LYS A 170 -19.62 -14.38 0.97
CA LYS A 170 -18.57 -15.36 0.67
C LYS A 170 -17.55 -15.52 1.81
N VAL A 171 -17.14 -14.42 2.45
CA VAL A 171 -16.16 -14.45 3.55
C VAL A 171 -16.72 -15.14 4.79
N LYS A 172 -17.98 -14.86 5.16
CA LYS A 172 -18.66 -15.53 6.28
C LYS A 172 -18.77 -17.05 6.04
N ARG A 173 -19.08 -17.46 4.81
CA ARG A 173 -19.13 -18.87 4.41
C ARG A 173 -17.74 -19.53 4.49
N GLN A 174 -16.69 -18.90 3.98
CA GLN A 174 -15.32 -19.44 4.07
C GLN A 174 -14.82 -19.55 5.52
N LYS A 175 -15.08 -18.54 6.36
CA LYS A 175 -14.76 -18.59 7.80
C LYS A 175 -15.49 -19.74 8.50
N ARG A 176 -16.79 -19.92 8.21
CA ARG A 176 -17.58 -21.06 8.72
C ARG A 176 -17.03 -22.41 8.24
N LEU A 177 -16.66 -22.53 6.97
CA LEU A 177 -16.11 -23.76 6.40
C LEU A 177 -14.74 -24.09 6.99
N LYS A 178 -13.82 -23.13 7.12
CA LYS A 178 -12.53 -23.32 7.80
C LYS A 178 -12.72 -23.76 9.25
N LYS A 179 -13.63 -23.12 10.00
CA LYS A 179 -13.94 -23.50 11.39
C LYS A 179 -14.50 -24.93 11.47
N ARG A 180 -15.41 -25.30 10.58
CA ARG A 180 -15.95 -26.68 10.49
C ARG A 180 -14.87 -27.70 10.17
N PHE A 181 -14.00 -27.41 9.20
CA PHE A 181 -12.91 -28.30 8.81
C PHE A 181 -11.90 -28.50 9.95
N PHE A 182 -11.55 -27.42 10.67
CA PHE A 182 -10.71 -27.49 11.87
C PHE A 182 -11.33 -28.34 12.99
N LEU A 183 -12.61 -28.13 13.29
CA LEU A 183 -13.35 -28.93 14.27
C LEU A 183 -13.42 -30.41 13.86
N GLN A 184 -13.70 -30.69 12.60
CA GLN A 184 -13.77 -32.05 12.06
C GLN A 184 -12.41 -32.76 12.13
N LYS A 185 -11.32 -32.05 11.83
CA LYS A 185 -9.96 -32.57 11.98
C LYS A 185 -9.64 -32.91 13.45
N ASN A 186 -9.99 -32.03 14.40
CA ASN A 186 -9.78 -32.29 15.82
C ASN A 186 -10.61 -33.49 16.33
N LEU A 187 -11.86 -33.64 15.88
CA LEU A 187 -12.69 -34.80 16.21
C LEU A 187 -12.10 -36.12 15.68
N LEU A 188 -11.58 -36.12 14.45
CA LEU A 188 -10.90 -37.28 13.86
C LEU A 188 -9.64 -37.65 14.64
N ILE A 189 -8.84 -36.65 15.03
CA ILE A 189 -7.64 -36.86 15.86
C ILE A 189 -8.03 -37.49 17.20
N GLN A 190 -9.03 -36.95 17.91
CA GLN A 190 -9.49 -37.54 19.17
C GLN A 190 -9.95 -38.99 19.04
N LYS A 191 -10.71 -39.31 17.98
CA LYS A 191 -11.15 -40.70 17.73
C LYS A 191 -9.96 -41.64 17.46
N LEU A 192 -9.00 -41.21 16.66
CA LEU A 192 -7.78 -41.99 16.41
C LEU A 192 -6.97 -42.21 17.69
N THR A 193 -6.82 -41.16 18.51
CA THR A 193 -6.14 -41.27 19.81
C THR A 193 -6.83 -42.29 20.72
N TYR A 194 -8.16 -42.28 20.81
CA TYR A 194 -8.92 -43.24 21.61
C TYR A 194 -8.74 -44.68 21.10
N ILE A 195 -8.82 -44.91 19.79
CA ILE A 195 -8.62 -46.24 19.20
C ILE A 195 -7.21 -46.77 19.51
N VAL A 196 -6.18 -45.93 19.37
CA VAL A 196 -4.80 -46.31 19.70
C VAL A 196 -4.67 -46.67 21.17
N ILE A 197 -5.26 -45.88 22.08
CA ILE A 197 -5.28 -46.19 23.51
C ILE A 197 -5.97 -47.54 23.76
N CYS A 198 -7.15 -47.79 23.20
CA CYS A 198 -7.84 -49.08 23.35
C CYS A 198 -7.01 -50.25 22.82
N MET A 199 -6.34 -50.10 21.68
CA MET A 199 -5.46 -51.14 21.13
C MET A 199 -4.28 -51.43 22.06
N VAL A 200 -3.65 -50.40 22.64
CA VAL A 200 -2.58 -50.57 23.63
C VAL A 200 -3.10 -51.31 24.87
N TYR A 201 -4.27 -50.94 25.39
CA TYR A 201 -4.90 -51.63 26.53
C TYR A 201 -5.22 -53.09 26.21
N LEU A 202 -5.78 -53.40 25.04
CA LEU A 202 -6.08 -54.78 24.62
C LEU A 202 -4.81 -55.62 24.48
N ILE A 203 -3.73 -55.07 23.94
CA ILE A 203 -2.43 -55.76 23.84
C ILE A 203 -1.85 -56.02 25.23
N GLN A 204 -1.95 -55.06 26.15
CA GLN A 204 -1.51 -55.22 27.54
C GLN A 204 -2.34 -56.28 28.29
N PHE A 205 -3.65 -56.29 28.09
CA PHE A 205 -4.56 -57.26 28.70
C PHE A 205 -4.31 -58.68 28.17
N GLY A 206 -4.20 -58.85 26.85
CA GLY A 206 -3.90 -60.16 26.23
C GLY A 206 -2.52 -60.72 26.60
N LYS A 207 -1.53 -59.87 26.91
CA LYS A 207 -0.24 -60.32 27.48
C LYS A 207 -0.35 -60.79 28.93
N LYS A 208 -1.31 -60.26 29.70
CA LYS A 208 -1.52 -60.63 31.11
C LYS A 208 -2.21 -61.99 31.23
N GLU A 209 -3.19 -62.29 30.38
CA GLU A 209 -3.84 -63.62 30.35
C GLU A 209 -2.86 -64.73 29.94
N LYS A 210 -2.06 -64.52 28.89
CA LYS A 210 -1.07 -65.52 28.45
C LYS A 210 0.00 -65.85 29.50
N LYS A 211 0.33 -64.93 30.41
CA LYS A 211 1.23 -65.22 31.54
C LYS A 211 0.57 -66.07 32.62
N HIS A 212 -0.75 -65.99 32.78
CA HIS A 212 -1.50 -66.81 33.73
C HIS A 212 -1.76 -68.24 33.22
N THR A 213 -1.92 -68.42 31.91
CA THR A 213 -2.16 -69.75 31.30
C THR A 213 -0.89 -70.62 31.24
N ASN A 214 0.31 -70.01 31.27
CA ASN A 214 1.60 -70.73 31.29
C ASN A 214 2.14 -71.00 32.71
N MET A 215 1.32 -70.81 33.76
CA MET A 215 1.66 -71.09 35.17
C MET A 215 0.75 -72.17 35.79
N ILE A 216 0.12 -72.99 34.96
CA ILE A 216 -0.58 -74.24 35.34
C ILE A 216 0.13 -75.37 34.58
#